data_AF-X0Y0X0-F1
#
_entry.id   AF-X0Y0X0-F1
#
_cell.length_a   1.000
_cell.length_b   1.000
_cell.length_c   1.000
_cell.angle_alpha   90.00
_cell.angle_beta   90.00
_cell.angle_gamma   90.00
#
_symmetry.space_group_name_H-M   'P 1'
#
loop_
_entity.id
_entity.type
_entity.pdbx_description
1 polymer ?
#
loop_
_entity_poly.entity_id
_entity_poly.type
_entity_poly.pdbx_seq_one_letter_code
_entity_poly.pdbx_strand_id
1 'polypeptide(L)' 'MFGRVVEIYGNERMGVFCEDGKQRVGRIRGKIKKRVWIRKGDLVIVSPWDWETPIPDKLGKCEITWR' A
#
# COMPACT_ATOMS: atom_id res chain seq x y z
N MET A 1 -2.81 -7.65 6.52
CA MET A 1 -3.51 -6.52 7.19
C MET A 1 -4.40 -5.83 6.18
N PHE A 2 -5.51 -5.19 6.60
CA PHE A 2 -6.31 -4.36 5.70
C PHE A 2 -5.79 -2.92 5.64
N GLY A 3 -6.02 -2.27 4.50
CA GLY A 3 -5.72 -0.85 4.35
C GLY A 3 -6.64 -0.20 3.33
N ARG A 4 -6.83 1.11 3.45
CA ARG A 4 -7.62 1.90 2.51
C ARG A 4 -6.72 2.77 1.66
N VAL A 5 -6.94 2.78 0.36
CA VAL A 5 -6.15 3.61 -0.57
C VAL A 5 -6.52 5.08 -0.36
N VAL A 6 -5.54 5.91 -0.02
CA VAL A 6 -5.71 7.35 0.22
C VAL A 6 -5.26 8.16 -0.99
N GLU A 7 -4.16 7.75 -1.63
CA GLU A 7 -3.55 8.50 -2.72
C GLU A 7 -2.85 7.57 -3.71
N ILE A 8 -2.73 8.00 -4.97
CA ILE A 8 -2.05 7.25 -6.01
C ILE A 8 -0.82 8.07 -6.43
N TYR A 9 0.36 7.58 -6.10
CA TYR A 9 1.64 8.25 -6.41
C TYR A 9 2.16 7.95 -7.82
N GLY A 10 1.55 6.99 -8.52
CA GLY A 10 2.05 6.50 -9.79
C GLY A 10 3.23 5.53 -9.64
N ASN A 11 3.77 5.06 -10.76
CA ASN A 11 4.87 4.08 -10.78
C ASN A 11 4.62 2.85 -9.86
N GLU A 12 3.39 2.34 -9.90
CA GLU A 12 2.93 1.17 -9.10
C GLU A 12 2.92 1.40 -7.58
N ARG A 13 3.03 2.66 -7.14
CA ARG A 13 2.98 3.07 -5.74
C ARG A 13 1.69 3.82 -5.44
N MET A 14 1.16 3.57 -4.25
CA MET A 14 -0.06 4.20 -3.75
C MET A 14 0.05 4.34 -2.23
N GLY A 15 -0.48 5.44 -1.70
CA GLY A 15 -0.59 5.70 -0.28
C GLY A 15 -1.74 4.91 0.30
N VAL A 16 -1.46 4.14 1.35
CA VAL A 16 -2.45 3.29 2.01
C VAL A 16 -2.48 3.65 3.49
N PHE A 17 -3.68 3.91 4.00
CA PHE A 17 -3.94 4.02 5.43
C PHE A 17 -4.26 2.63 5.95
N CYS A 18 -3.37 2.09 6.77
CA CYS A 18 -3.49 0.75 7.32
C CYS A 18 -4.36 0.76 8.58
N GLU A 19 -4.94 -0.40 8.90
CA GLU A 19 -5.79 -0.57 10.09
C GLU A 19 -5.06 -0.28 11.41
N ASP A 20 -3.73 -0.37 11.43
CA ASP A 20 -2.89 -0.02 12.59
C ASP A 20 -2.69 1.49 12.77
N GLY A 21 -3.37 2.33 12.00
CA GLY A 21 -3.32 3.78 12.08
C GLY A 21 -2.11 4.42 11.40
N LYS A 22 -1.24 3.63 10.76
CA LYS A 22 -0.05 4.15 10.05
C LYS A 22 -0.32 4.32 8.57
N GLN A 23 0.18 5.43 8.01
CA GLN A 23 0.24 5.62 6.55
C GLN A 23 1.49 4.95 5.98
N ARG A 24 1.31 4.21 4.89
CA ARG A 24 2.38 3.50 4.21
C ARG A 24 2.32 3.71 2.70
N VAL A 25 3.47 3.60 2.07
CA VAL A 25 3.58 3.53 0.60
C VAL A 25 3.52 2.07 0.18
N GLY A 26 2.40 1.69 -0.41
CA GLY A 26 2.16 0.35 -0.90
C GLY A 26 2.58 0.19 -2.36
N ARG A 27 3.26 -0.92 -2.68
CA ARG A 27 3.59 -1.32 -4.06
C ARG A 27 2.64 -2.41 -4.56
N ILE A 28 2.07 -2.23 -5.75
CA ILE A 28 1.24 -3.27 -6.38
C ILE A 28 2.13 -4.37 -6.95
N ARG A 29 1.85 -5.63 -6.59
CA ARG A 29 2.51 -6.78 -7.21
C ARG A 29 2.10 -6.91 -8.68
N GLY A 30 3.08 -7.06 -9.59
CA GLY A 30 2.85 -7.00 -11.04
C GLY A 30 1.79 -7.96 -11.61
N LYS A 31 1.49 -9.08 -10.93
CA LYS A 31 0.40 -9.99 -11.32
C LYS A 31 -0.99 -9.35 -11.20
N ILE A 32 -1.19 -8.44 -10.23
CA ILE A 32 -2.47 -7.78 -9.95
C ILE A 32 -2.71 -6.62 -10.91
N LYS A 33 -1.64 -5.91 -11.30
CA LYS A 33 -1.67 -4.75 -12.20
C LYS A 33 -2.43 -4.99 -13.50
N LYS A 34 -2.41 -6.23 -14.02
CA LYS A 34 -3.08 -6.58 -15.29
C LYS A 34 -4.56 -6.97 -15.12
N ARG A 35 -5.04 -7.15 -13.89
CA ARG A 35 -6.36 -7.75 -13.61
C ARG A 35 -7.34 -6.82 -12.92
N VAL A 36 -6.85 -5.88 -12.09
CA VAL A 36 -7.71 -5.06 -11.24
C VAL A 36 -7.31 -3.59 -11.35
N TRP A 37 -8.31 -2.73 -11.49
CA TRP A 37 -8.16 -1.29 -11.41
C TRP A 37 -8.45 -0.84 -9.97
N ILE A 38 -7.42 -0.34 -9.28
CA ILE A 38 -7.53 0.16 -7.91
C ILE A 38 -7.73 1.67 -7.95
N ARG A 39 -8.71 2.17 -7.20
CA ARG A 39 -9.07 3.58 -7.07
C ARG A 39 -8.87 4.08 -5.65
N LYS A 40 -8.87 5.41 -5.49
CA LYS A 40 -8.86 6.06 -4.17
C LYS A 40 -10.13 5.66 -3.40
N GLY A 41 -9.96 5.24 -2.16
CA GLY A 41 -11.04 4.80 -1.28
C GLY A 41 -11.25 3.28 -1.23
N ASP A 42 -10.63 2.51 -2.14
CA ASP A 42 -10.74 1.04 -2.16
C ASP A 42 -10.05 0.40 -0.95
N LEU A 43 -10.62 -0.72 -0.50
CA LEU A 43 -10.09 -1.53 0.60
C LEU A 43 -9.17 -2.63 0.05
N VAL A 44 -7.88 -2.50 0.31
CA VAL A 44 -6.82 -3.42 -0.14
C VAL A 44 -6.34 -4.32 1.00
N ILE A 45 -5.73 -5.46 0.66
CA ILE A 45 -4.90 -6.21 1.60
C ILE A 45 -3.45 -5.73 1.46
N VAL A 46 -2.81 -5.46 2.59
CA VAL A 46 -1.42 -5.02 2.66
C VAL A 46 -0.58 -5.94 3.54
N SER A 47 0.66 -6.13 3.12
CA SER A 47 1.72 -6.80 3.86
C SER A 47 2.83 -5.79 4.13
N PRO A 48 2.97 -5.28 5.36
CA PRO A 48 4.04 -4.35 5.71
C PRO A 48 5.42 -5.00 5.51
N TRP A 49 6.44 -4.18 5.27
CA TRP A 49 7.82 -4.66 5.26
C TRP A 49 8.41 -4.53 6.65
N ASP A 50 8.57 -5.66 7.35
CA ASP A 50 8.99 -5.67 8.75
C ASP A 50 10.50 -5.38 8.95
N TRP A 51 11.29 -5.46 7.87
CA TRP A 51 12.75 -5.31 7.91
C TRP A 51 13.24 -3.87 7.68
N GLU A 52 12.34 -2.94 7.35
CA GLU A 52 12.71 -1.55 7.09
C GLU A 52 12.77 -0.74 8.39
N THR A 53 13.93 -0.12 8.66
CA THR A 53 14.11 0.76 9.82
C THR A 53 13.19 1.99 9.70
N PRO A 54 12.35 2.28 10.71
CA PRO A 54 11.49 3.46 10.69
C PRO A 54 12.36 4.72 10.77
N ILE A 55 12.27 5.57 9.74
CA ILE A 55 12.94 6.87 9.70
C ILE A 55 11.87 7.94 9.94
N PRO A 56 12.08 8.93 10.84
CA PRO A 56 11.06 9.91 11.25
C PRO A 56 10.40 10.70 10.11
N ASP A 57 11.06 10.78 8.95
CA ASP A 57 10.63 11.58 7.79
C ASP A 57 10.05 10.73 6.64
N LYS A 58 10.09 9.40 6.75
CA LYS A 58 9.66 8.50 5.67
C LYS A 58 8.47 7.65 6.07
N LEU A 59 7.47 7.65 5.19
CA LEU A 59 6.37 6.68 5.24
C LEU A 59 6.94 5.27 5.06
N GLY A 60 6.52 4.34 5.91
CA GLY A 60 6.91 2.93 5.82
C GLY A 60 6.38 2.29 4.54
N LYS A 61 7.04 1.22 4.08
CA LYS A 61 6.62 0.50 2.87
C LYS A 61 5.73 -0.70 3.17
N CYS A 62 4.88 -1.04 2.20
CA CYS A 62 4.14 -2.30 2.20
C CYS A 62 3.99 -2.85 0.77
N GLU A 63 3.69 -4.14 0.67
CA GLU A 63 3.21 -4.76 -0.57
C GLU A 63 1.69 -4.82 -0.55
N ILE A 64 1.07 -4.40 -1.65
CA ILE A 64 -0.38 -4.48 -1.85
C ILE A 64 -0.70 -5.78 -2.55
N THR A 65 -1.53 -6.57 -1.89
CA THR A 65 -2.11 -7.80 -2.42
C THR A 65 -3.62 -7.61 -2.57
N TRP A 66 -4.16 -8.08 -3.68
CA TRP A 66 -5.59 -8.14 -3.94
C TRP A 66 -5.90 -9.58 -4.34
N ARG A 67 -6.90 -10.20 -3.71
CA ARG A 67 -7.40 -11.52 -4.14
C ARG A 67 -8.51 -11.34 -5.16
#